data_AF-A0A1G1NEH7-F1
#
_entry.id   AF-A0A1G1NEH7-F1
#
_cell.length_a   1.000
_cell.length_b   1.000
_cell.length_c   1.000
_cell.angle_alpha   90.00
_cell.angle_beta   90.00
_cell.angle_gamma   90.00
#
_symmetry.space_group_name_H-M   'P 1'
#
loop_
_entity.id
_entity.type
_entity.pdbx_description
1 polymer ?
#
loop_
_entity_poly.entity_id
_entity_poly.type
_entity_poly.pdbx_seq_one_letter_code
_entity_poly.pdbx_strand_id
1 'polypeptide(L)'
;MNINNQVSTALEEKVKGIFQKVLDIKPGEIVPGAKLDESLGIDSTELVEISVVLKKTFNVALADNEIKKSHSFNEIVDILKTKGVN
;
A
#
# COMPACT_ATOMS: atom_id res chain seq x y z
N MET A 1 -26.99 4.55 10.68
CA MET A 1 -26.20 3.31 10.68
C MET A 1 -24.73 3.68 10.66
N ASN A 2 -23.97 3.14 11.62
CA ASN A 2 -22.53 3.23 11.86
C ASN A 2 -21.79 4.54 11.59
N ILE A 3 -21.52 5.22 12.70
CA ILE A 3 -20.23 5.84 13.04
C ILE A 3 -19.04 5.03 12.49
N ASN A 4 -18.18 5.67 11.70
CA ASN A 4 -16.71 5.57 11.72
C ASN A 4 -16.15 6.39 10.56
N ASN A 5 -15.99 7.68 10.82
CA ASN A 5 -15.10 8.57 10.09
C ASN A 5 -13.68 7.99 10.11
N GLN A 6 -13.22 7.45 8.99
CA GLN A 6 -11.81 7.51 8.65
C GLN A 6 -11.73 8.16 7.29
N VAL A 7 -11.31 9.43 7.31
CA VAL A 7 -10.97 10.21 6.13
C VAL A 7 -9.83 9.47 5.45
N SER A 8 -10.17 8.52 4.57
CA SER A 8 -9.17 7.81 3.77
C SER A 8 -8.65 8.87 2.81
N THR A 9 -7.42 9.28 3.01
CA THR A 9 -6.73 10.26 2.18
C THR A 9 -6.80 9.76 0.73
N ALA A 10 -6.97 10.62 -0.27
CA ALA A 10 -7.07 10.19 -1.68
C ALA A 10 -5.90 9.28 -2.10
N LEU A 11 -4.72 9.49 -1.51
CA LEU A 11 -3.58 8.61 -1.60
C LEU A 11 -3.84 7.19 -1.08
N GLU A 12 -4.38 7.05 0.13
CA GLU A 12 -4.67 5.74 0.74
C GLU A 12 -5.62 4.94 -0.14
N GLU A 13 -6.70 5.53 -0.65
CA GLU A 13 -7.63 4.83 -1.54
C GLU A 13 -6.96 4.36 -2.83
N LYS A 14 -6.08 5.19 -3.42
CA LYS A 14 -5.31 4.81 -4.62
C LYS A 14 -4.33 3.68 -4.34
N VAL A 15 -3.56 3.76 -3.25
CA VAL A 15 -2.62 2.71 -2.84
C VAL A 15 -3.40 1.42 -2.57
N LYS A 16 -4.52 1.52 -1.85
CA LYS A 16 -5.39 0.38 -1.55
C LYS A 16 -5.95 -0.27 -2.82
N GLY A 17 -6.30 0.53 -3.83
CA GLY A 17 -6.74 0.02 -5.14
C GLY A 17 -5.64 -0.72 -5.89
N ILE A 18 -4.39 -0.27 -5.79
CA ILE A 18 -3.23 -0.96 -6.38
C ILE A 18 -3.03 -2.32 -5.72
N PHE A 19 -3.07 -2.37 -4.38
CA PHE A 19 -2.93 -3.62 -3.64
C PHE A 19 -4.02 -4.62 -4.00
N GLN A 20 -5.28 -4.18 -4.08
CA GLN A 20 -6.39 -5.05 -4.51
C GLN A 20 -6.17 -5.61 -5.92
N LYS A 21 -5.64 -4.80 -6.84
CA LYS A 21 -5.43 -5.21 -8.23
C LYS A 21 -4.24 -6.16 -8.39
N VAL A 22 -3.16 -5.95 -7.64
CA VAL A 22 -1.93 -6.76 -7.73
C VAL A 22 -2.08 -8.07 -6.95
N LEU A 23 -2.66 -8.01 -5.75
CA LEU A 23 -2.80 -9.16 -4.85
C LEU A 23 -4.13 -9.93 -5.06
N ASP A 24 -5.05 -9.41 -5.89
CA ASP A 24 -6.40 -9.96 -6.09
C ASP A 24 -7.19 -10.13 -4.78
N ILE A 25 -7.02 -9.21 -3.83
CA ILE A 25 -7.64 -9.22 -2.50
C ILE A 25 -8.78 -8.20 -2.38
N LYS A 26 -9.61 -8.38 -1.35
CA LYS A 26 -10.68 -7.42 -1.03
C LYS A 26 -10.16 -6.25 -0.18
N PRO A 27 -10.79 -5.06 -0.26
CA PRO A 27 -10.43 -3.92 0.56
C PRO A 27 -10.62 -4.14 2.08
N GLY A 28 -11.42 -5.15 2.47
CA GLY A 28 -11.59 -5.54 3.86
C GLY A 28 -10.45 -6.37 4.43
N GLU A 29 -9.57 -6.94 3.59
CA GLU A 29 -8.45 -7.78 4.04
C GLU A 29 -7.19 -6.97 4.30
N ILE A 30 -7.10 -5.77 3.74
CA ILE A 30 -5.97 -4.87 3.96
C ILE A 30 -6.11 -4.26 5.35
N VAL A 31 -5.29 -4.74 6.29
CA VAL A 31 -5.21 -4.20 7.65
C VAL A 31 -4.15 -3.08 7.68
N PRO A 32 -4.53 -1.80 7.86
CA PRO A 32 -3.62 -0.68 7.68
C PRO A 32 -2.38 -0.69 8.58
N GLY A 33 -2.54 -1.23 9.80
CA GLY A 33 -1.49 -1.30 10.83
C GLY A 33 -0.82 -2.67 10.99
N ALA A 34 -1.18 -3.68 10.20
CA ALA A 34 -0.52 -4.98 10.23
C ALA A 34 0.55 -5.05 9.14
N LYS A 35 1.59 -5.86 9.37
CA LYS A 35 2.59 -6.12 8.33
C LYS A 35 1.95 -6.87 7.18
N LEU A 36 2.39 -6.58 5.96
CA LEU A 36 1.79 -7.17 4.78
C LEU A 36 2.07 -8.66 4.66
N ASP A 37 3.26 -9.14 5.04
CA ASP A 37 3.52 -10.59 5.07
C ASP A 37 2.67 -11.32 6.11
N GLU A 38 2.49 -10.72 7.28
CA GLU A 38 1.71 -11.34 8.36
C GLU A 38 0.19 -11.29 8.09
N SER A 39 -0.29 -10.22 7.45
CA SER A 39 -1.73 -10.00 7.23
C SER A 39 -2.24 -10.54 5.91
N LEU A 40 -1.48 -10.37 4.84
CA LEU A 40 -1.90 -10.70 3.47
C LEU A 40 -1.07 -11.85 2.89
N GLY A 41 0.00 -12.27 3.56
CA GLY A 41 0.85 -13.35 3.08
C GLY A 41 1.67 -12.97 1.85
N ILE A 42 1.95 -11.66 1.64
CA ILE A 42 2.58 -11.22 0.40
C ILE A 42 4.00 -11.78 0.24
N ASP A 43 4.29 -12.18 -1.00
CA ASP A 43 5.60 -12.67 -1.42
C ASP A 43 6.48 -11.55 -1.99
N SER A 44 7.78 -11.84 -2.10
CA SER A 44 8.76 -10.93 -2.69
C SER A 44 8.45 -10.54 -4.14
N THR A 45 7.77 -11.40 -4.89
CA THR A 45 7.36 -11.10 -6.27
C THR A 45 6.26 -10.05 -6.30
N GLU A 46 5.24 -10.22 -5.46
CA GLU A 46 4.11 -9.29 -5.35
C GLU A 46 4.59 -7.92 -4.87
N LEU A 47 5.53 -7.87 -3.92
CA LEU A 47 6.19 -6.63 -3.50
C LEU A 47 6.86 -5.87 -4.63
N VAL A 48 7.60 -6.58 -5.50
CA VAL A 48 8.28 -5.97 -6.64
C VAL A 48 7.25 -5.37 -7.59
N GLU A 49 6.16 -6.09 -7.87
CA GLU A 49 5.08 -5.62 -8.73
C GLU A 49 4.36 -4.41 -8.14
N ILE A 50 3.96 -4.47 -6.86
CA ILE A 50 3.39 -3.33 -6.13
C ILE A 50 4.31 -2.12 -6.23
N SER A 51 5.60 -2.29 -5.94
CA SER A 51 6.57 -1.21 -5.99
C SER A 51 6.66 -0.58 -7.37
N VAL A 52 6.70 -1.40 -8.43
CA VAL A 52 6.72 -0.92 -9.82
C VAL A 52 5.43 -0.17 -10.19
N VAL A 53 4.27 -0.70 -9.79
CA VAL A 53 2.97 -0.06 -10.06
C VAL A 53 2.84 1.25 -9.29
N LEU A 54 3.28 1.32 -8.03
CA LEU A 54 3.32 2.55 -7.24
C LEU A 54 4.25 3.60 -7.89
N LYS A 55 5.48 3.21 -8.25
CA LYS A 55 6.44 4.09 -8.96
C LYS A 55 5.82 4.67 -10.22
N LYS A 56 5.19 3.84 -11.05
CA LYS A 56 4.53 4.28 -12.30
C LYS A 56 3.29 5.13 -12.08
N THR A 57 2.45 4.76 -11.11
CA THR A 57 1.16 5.43 -10.86
C THR A 57 1.35 6.82 -10.26
N PHE A 58 2.31 6.96 -9.35
CA PHE A 58 2.58 8.22 -8.66
C PHE A 58 3.81 8.97 -9.22
N ASN A 59 4.45 8.43 -10.25
CA ASN A 59 5.68 8.95 -10.85
C ASN A 59 6.78 9.26 -9.81
N VAL A 60 6.94 8.34 -8.83
CA VAL A 60 7.92 8.46 -7.74
C VAL A 60 9.11 7.55 -7.92
N ALA A 61 10.28 8.02 -7.48
CA ALA A 61 11.47 7.19 -7.37
C ALA A 61 11.48 6.45 -6.02
N LEU A 62 10.94 5.23 -6.02
CA LEU A 62 11.10 4.29 -4.91
C LEU A 62 12.33 3.40 -5.14
N ALA A 63 13.15 3.21 -4.11
CA ALA A 63 14.25 2.23 -4.16
C ALA A 63 13.73 0.80 -3.95
N ASP A 64 14.48 -0.20 -4.41
CA ASP A 64 14.05 -1.62 -4.34
C ASP A 64 13.94 -2.14 -2.91
N ASN A 65 14.53 -1.45 -1.94
CA ASN A 65 14.49 -1.75 -0.52
C ASN A 65 13.60 -0.80 0.30
N GLU A 66 12.88 0.14 -0.32
CA GLU A 66 11.98 1.05 0.40
C GLU A 66 10.68 0.39 0.80
N ILE A 67 10.08 -0.40 -0.10
CA ILE A 67 8.89 -1.18 0.22
C ILE A 67 9.34 -2.58 0.64
N LYS A 68 8.94 -3.01 1.84
CA LYS A 68 9.25 -4.34 2.37
C LYS A 68 7.98 -5.01 2.84
N LYS A 69 7.97 -6.34 2.85
CA LYS A 69 6.81 -7.12 3.32
C LYS A 69 6.55 -6.92 4.81
N SER A 70 7.61 -6.62 5.56
CA SER A 70 7.55 -6.27 6.98
C SER A 70 6.96 -4.88 7.24
N HIS A 71 6.79 -4.04 6.21
CA HIS A 71 6.09 -2.77 6.37
C HIS A 71 4.58 -3.02 6.38
N SER A 72 3.89 -2.16 7.08
CA SER A 72 2.44 -2.04 7.06
C SER A 72 1.98 -1.15 5.91
N PHE A 73 0.70 -1.24 5.57
CA PHE A 73 0.10 -0.39 4.54
C PHE A 73 0.26 1.10 4.86
N ASN A 74 0.10 1.49 6.13
CA ASN A 74 0.30 2.87 6.57
C ASN A 74 1.74 3.35 6.33
N GLU A 75 2.74 2.53 6.64
CA GLU A 75 4.14 2.87 6.41
C GLU A 75 4.43 3.10 4.92
N ILE A 76 3.84 2.30 4.04
CA ILE A 76 3.99 2.48 2.59
C ILE A 76 3.36 3.80 2.13
N VAL A 77 2.16 4.10 2.61
CA VAL A 77 1.48 5.36 2.33
C VAL A 77 2.33 6.53 2.83
N ASP A 78 2.90 6.43 4.02
CA ASP A 78 3.75 7.49 4.58
C ASP A 78 5.05 7.66 3.81
N ILE A 79 5.68 6.57 3.35
CA ILE A 79 6.83 6.64 2.43
C ILE A 79 6.45 7.44 1.18
N LEU A 80 5.30 7.17 0.57
CA LEU A 80 4.83 7.91 -0.59
C LEU A 80 4.60 9.41 -0.28
N LYS A 81 4.03 9.73 0.89
CA LYS A 81 3.91 11.12 1.34
C LYS A 81 5.26 11.80 1.48
N THR A 82 6.28 11.10 2.01
CA THR A 82 7.65 11.66 2.10
C THR A 82 8.28 11.95 0.74
N LYS A 83 7.81 11.27 -0.32
CA LYS A 83 8.21 11.51 -1.71
C LYS A 83 7.44 12.65 -2.37
N GLY A 84 6.49 13.28 -1.67
CA GLY A 84 5.65 14.37 -2.19
C GLY A 84 4.36 13.91 -2.88
N VAL A 85 3.93 12.66 -2.66
CA VAL A 85 2.64 12.16 -3.17
C VAL A 85 1.52 12.57 -2.22
N ASN A 86 0.42 13.12 -2.73
CA ASN A 86 -0.75 13.52 -1.94
C ASN A 86 -2.08 13.21 -2.66
#